data_AF-A0A1F3ZGR7-F1
#
_entry.id   AF-A0A1F3ZGR7-F1
#
_cell.length_a   1.000
_cell.length_b   1.000
_cell.length_c   1.000
_cell.angle_alpha   90.00
_cell.angle_beta   90.00
_cell.angle_gamma   90.00
#
_symmetry.space_group_name_H-M   'P 1'
#
loop_
_entity.id
_entity.type
_entity.pdbx_description
1 polymer ?
#
loop_
_entity_poly.entity_id
_entity_poly.type
_entity_poly.pdbx_seq_one_letter_code
_entity_poly.pdbx_strand_id
1 'polypeptide(L)'
;MRWDILAWNAAHAKVFGDSSRFPIERRNMLWVIFTDPQRRSTTLNWDVVAQQVIAKFRADWSRNPEDKRAEQLVHDLLETSPEFANWWRQYQTTETLTHPIELAHPVAGRITLERVNLRPELDLQKTISVYMPIGAQSTAKLKKLCA
;
A
#
# COMPACT_ATOMS: atom_id res chain seq x y z
N MET A 1 -4.78 9.64 -10.69
CA MET A 1 -3.69 8.81 -10.13
C MET A 1 -4.14 7.36 -10.16
N ARG A 2 -3.41 6.46 -10.82
CA ARG A 2 -3.85 5.07 -11.07
C ARG A 2 -3.41 4.04 -10.03
N TRP A 3 -2.60 4.45 -9.05
CA TRP A 3 -2.07 3.58 -7.99
C TRP A 3 -1.16 2.43 -8.47
N ASP A 4 -0.77 2.43 -9.74
CA ASP A 4 0.22 1.52 -10.28
C ASP A 4 1.60 1.77 -9.61
N ILE A 5 2.30 0.70 -9.27
CA ILE A 5 3.67 0.78 -8.72
C ILE A 5 4.63 0.85 -9.90
N LEU A 6 5.09 2.06 -10.21
CA LEU A 6 5.95 2.33 -11.35
C LEU A 6 7.41 1.94 -11.10
N ALA A 7 7.88 2.12 -9.86
CA ALA A 7 9.25 1.83 -9.44
C ALA A 7 9.32 1.61 -7.93
N TRP A 8 10.34 0.89 -7.49
CA TRP A 8 10.70 0.70 -6.09
C TRP A 8 12.21 0.43 -6.00
N ASN A 9 12.81 0.70 -4.84
CA ASN A 9 14.22 0.39 -4.61
C ASN A 9 14.39 -0.95 -3.88
N ALA A 10 15.64 -1.43 -3.80
CA ALA A 10 15.96 -2.69 -3.12
C ALA A 10 15.53 -2.68 -1.64
N ALA A 11 15.68 -1.54 -0.95
CA ALA A 11 15.25 -1.41 0.44
C ALA A 11 13.73 -1.64 0.61
N HIS A 12 12.91 -1.08 -0.27
CA HIS A 12 11.47 -1.32 -0.27
C HIS A 12 11.14 -2.79 -0.52
N ALA A 13 11.82 -3.44 -1.47
CA ALA A 13 11.61 -4.87 -1.73
C ALA A 13 11.99 -5.75 -0.52
N LYS A 14 13.08 -5.41 0.19
CA LYS A 14 13.47 -6.10 1.42
C LYS A 14 12.45 -5.93 2.54
N VAL A 15 11.80 -4.76 2.66
CA VAL A 15 10.83 -4.47 3.74
C VAL A 15 9.43 -5.03 3.44
N PHE A 16 8.93 -4.82 2.22
CA PHE A 16 7.52 -5.05 1.86
C PHE A 16 7.31 -6.19 0.86
N GLY A 17 8.38 -6.84 0.41
CA GLY A 17 8.37 -7.80 -0.68
C GLY A 17 8.58 -7.17 -2.06
N ASP A 18 9.13 -7.98 -2.98
CA ASP A 18 9.42 -7.54 -4.33
C ASP A 18 8.16 -7.47 -5.20
N SER A 19 7.87 -6.27 -5.73
CA SER A 19 6.71 -6.02 -6.58
C SER A 19 6.89 -6.54 -8.02
N SER A 20 8.10 -7.00 -8.39
CA SER A 20 8.36 -7.67 -9.69
C SER A 20 7.57 -8.97 -9.85
N ARG A 21 7.23 -9.62 -8.71
CA ARG A 21 6.45 -10.86 -8.65
C ARG A 21 5.03 -10.72 -9.22
N PHE A 22 4.52 -9.48 -9.30
CA PHE A 22 3.25 -9.19 -9.92
C PHE A 22 3.46 -8.84 -11.41
N PRO A 23 2.63 -9.39 -12.32
CA PRO A 23 2.62 -8.96 -13.72
C PRO A 23 2.26 -7.47 -13.79
N ILE A 24 2.69 -6.79 -14.85
CA ILE A 24 2.63 -5.32 -14.94
C ILE A 24 1.18 -4.78 -14.84
N GLU A 25 0.21 -5.58 -15.26
CA GLU A 25 -1.22 -5.30 -15.18
C GLU A 25 -1.75 -5.35 -13.75
N ARG A 26 -1.15 -6.18 -12.89
CA ARG A 26 -1.51 -6.37 -11.47
C ARG A 26 -0.56 -5.69 -10.50
N ARG A 27 0.47 -5.02 -11.00
CA ARG A 27 1.44 -4.27 -10.20
C ARG A 27 0.83 -2.95 -9.73
N ASN A 28 -0.18 -3.05 -8.90
CA ASN A 28 -0.97 -1.96 -8.37
C ASN A 28 -1.03 -2.04 -6.84
N MET A 29 -0.87 -0.90 -6.16
CA MET A 29 -0.81 -0.88 -4.70
C MET A 29 -2.08 -1.43 -4.04
N LEU A 30 -3.26 -1.13 -4.62
CA LEU A 30 -4.53 -1.65 -4.10
C LEU A 30 -4.57 -3.18 -4.25
N TRP A 31 -4.24 -3.69 -5.44
CA TRP A 31 -4.17 -5.13 -5.70
C TRP A 31 -3.28 -5.83 -4.68
N VAL A 32 -2.03 -5.36 -4.57
CA VAL A 32 -0.99 -5.97 -3.75
C VAL A 32 -1.39 -6.02 -2.26
N ILE A 33 -2.10 -5.02 -1.72
CA ILE A 33 -2.54 -5.02 -0.32
C ILE A 33 -3.56 -6.14 -0.04
N PHE A 34 -4.42 -6.46 -0.99
CA PHE A 34 -5.49 -7.44 -0.82
C PHE A 34 -5.12 -8.85 -1.28
N THR A 35 -4.15 -9.00 -2.18
CA THR A 35 -3.81 -10.30 -2.76
C THR A 35 -2.44 -10.84 -2.38
N ASP A 36 -1.56 -10.06 -1.74
CA ASP A 36 -0.25 -10.54 -1.30
C ASP A 36 -0.33 -11.12 0.13
N PRO A 37 -0.22 -12.46 0.30
CA PRO A 37 -0.26 -13.07 1.63
C PRO A 37 0.90 -12.61 2.52
N GLN A 38 2.04 -12.28 1.93
CA GLN A 38 3.20 -11.82 2.68
C GLN A 38 2.90 -10.46 3.31
N ARG A 39 2.44 -9.47 2.52
CA ARG A 39 2.07 -8.16 3.07
C ARG A 39 0.95 -8.25 4.10
N ARG A 40 -0.03 -9.11 3.84
CA ARG A 40 -1.13 -9.32 4.78
C ARG A 40 -0.65 -9.84 6.12
N SER A 41 0.21 -10.86 6.12
CA SER A 41 0.73 -11.48 7.34
C SER A 41 1.73 -10.60 8.11
N THR A 42 2.46 -9.73 7.42
CA THR A 42 3.49 -8.89 8.06
C THR A 42 2.97 -7.53 8.49
N THR A 43 1.85 -7.05 7.97
CA THR A 43 1.27 -5.76 8.38
C THR A 43 0.45 -5.93 9.66
N LEU A 44 0.87 -5.26 10.73
CA LEU A 44 0.09 -5.19 11.95
C LEU A 44 -1.12 -4.27 11.73
N ASN A 45 -2.30 -4.67 12.25
CA ASN A 45 -3.58 -4.00 12.00
C ASN A 45 -3.88 -3.86 10.49
N TRP A 46 -3.57 -4.91 9.70
CA TRP A 46 -3.76 -4.93 8.24
C TRP A 46 -5.19 -4.54 7.84
N ASP A 47 -6.20 -4.96 8.59
CA ASP A 47 -7.60 -4.64 8.39
C ASP A 47 -7.88 -3.14 8.45
N VAL A 48 -7.31 -2.43 9.43
CA VAL A 48 -7.40 -0.97 9.54
C VAL A 48 -6.71 -0.29 8.35
N VAL A 49 -5.50 -0.75 8.01
CA VAL A 49 -4.74 -0.20 6.87
C VAL A 49 -5.48 -0.41 5.55
N ALA A 50 -6.05 -1.60 5.33
CA ALA A 50 -6.78 -1.98 4.14
C ALA A 50 -8.03 -1.13 3.95
N GLN A 51 -8.82 -0.90 5.01
CA GLN A 51 -10.00 -0.05 4.98
C GLN A 51 -9.66 1.41 4.65
N GLN A 52 -8.60 1.96 5.24
CA GLN A 52 -8.16 3.33 4.92
C GLN A 52 -7.66 3.46 3.47
N VAL A 53 -6.99 2.41 2.96
CA VAL A 53 -6.54 2.37 1.56
C VAL A 53 -7.74 2.32 0.61
N ILE A 54 -8.80 1.56 0.93
CA ILE A 54 -10.07 1.60 0.18
C ILE A 54 -10.64 3.02 0.17
N ALA A 55 -10.76 3.67 1.32
CA ALA A 55 -11.32 5.01 1.42
C ALA A 55 -10.52 6.03 0.60
N LYS A 56 -9.17 5.99 0.67
CA LYS A 56 -8.34 6.86 -0.14
C LYS A 56 -8.45 6.55 -1.63
N PHE A 57 -8.44 5.27 -2.02
CA PHE A 57 -8.57 4.88 -3.42
C PHE A 57 -9.88 5.42 -4.02
N ARG A 58 -11.00 5.30 -3.29
CA ARG A 58 -12.29 5.87 -3.68
C ARG A 58 -12.22 7.38 -3.89
N ALA A 59 -11.65 8.11 -2.95
CA ALA A 59 -11.51 9.55 -3.04
C ALA A 59 -10.62 10.00 -4.21
N ASP A 60 -9.62 9.19 -4.59
CA ASP A 60 -8.79 9.47 -5.76
C ASP A 60 -9.48 9.05 -7.07
N TRP A 61 -10.25 7.97 -7.07
CA TRP A 61 -11.02 7.48 -8.23
C TRP A 61 -12.19 8.39 -8.58
N SER A 62 -12.85 9.00 -7.59
CA SER A 62 -13.96 9.95 -7.82
C SER A 62 -13.55 11.18 -8.63
N ARG A 63 -12.25 11.48 -8.73
CA ARG A 63 -11.70 12.56 -9.57
C ARG A 63 -11.51 12.15 -11.03
N ASN A 64 -11.58 10.87 -11.35
CA ASN A 64 -11.48 10.34 -12.71
C ASN A 64 -12.34 9.07 -12.89
N PRO A 65 -13.68 9.21 -12.91
CA PRO A 65 -14.59 8.07 -12.92
C PRO A 65 -14.54 7.24 -14.21
N GLU A 66 -14.05 7.80 -15.33
CA GLU A 66 -13.96 7.12 -16.62
C GLU A 66 -12.73 6.19 -16.77
N ASP A 67 -11.94 6.02 -15.70
CA ASP A 67 -10.76 5.16 -15.73
C ASP A 67 -11.14 3.67 -15.73
N LYS A 68 -11.34 3.11 -16.93
CA LYS A 68 -11.68 1.69 -17.16
C LYS A 68 -10.72 0.70 -16.50
N ARG A 69 -9.43 1.08 -16.31
CA ARG A 69 -8.46 0.20 -15.63
C ARG A 69 -8.73 0.14 -14.14
N ALA A 70 -9.11 1.26 -13.53
CA ALA A 70 -9.52 1.30 -12.12
C ALA A 70 -10.82 0.53 -11.91
N GLU A 71 -11.79 0.63 -12.83
CA GLU A 71 -13.03 -0.13 -12.80
C GLU A 71 -12.77 -1.64 -12.86
N GLN A 72 -11.95 -2.10 -13.82
CA GLN A 72 -11.58 -3.51 -13.92
C GLN A 72 -10.84 -4.00 -12.67
N LEU A 73 -9.94 -3.18 -12.11
CA LEU A 73 -9.24 -3.51 -10.87
C LEU A 73 -10.21 -3.73 -9.69
N VAL A 74 -11.22 -2.87 -9.55
CA VAL A 74 -12.25 -3.02 -8.52
C VAL A 74 -13.05 -4.30 -8.76
N HIS A 75 -13.50 -4.55 -10.00
CA HIS A 75 -14.21 -5.77 -10.35
C HIS A 75 -13.44 -7.03 -9.92
N ASP A 76 -12.16 -7.12 -10.31
CA ASP A 76 -11.35 -8.30 -10.02
C ASP A 76 -11.07 -8.47 -8.52
N LEU A 77 -10.96 -7.37 -7.77
CA LEU A 77 -10.81 -7.41 -6.32
C LEU A 77 -12.09 -7.82 -5.60
N LEU A 78 -13.26 -7.47 -6.13
CA LEU A 78 -14.55 -7.95 -5.59
C LEU A 78 -14.68 -9.47 -5.70
N GLU A 79 -14.11 -10.08 -6.73
CA GLU A 79 -14.10 -11.53 -6.91
C GLU A 79 -13.00 -12.22 -6.10
N THR A 80 -11.84 -11.57 -5.97
CA THR A 80 -10.63 -12.21 -5.40
C THR A 80 -10.52 -12.09 -3.88
N SER A 81 -11.00 -10.99 -3.27
CA SER A 81 -10.87 -10.74 -1.83
C SER A 81 -12.24 -10.55 -1.17
N PRO A 82 -12.68 -11.51 -0.33
CA PRO A 82 -13.91 -11.38 0.45
C PRO A 82 -13.90 -10.14 1.36
N GLU A 83 -12.76 -9.79 1.94
CA GLU A 83 -12.62 -8.60 2.78
C GLU A 83 -12.75 -7.32 1.97
N PHE A 84 -12.13 -7.25 0.78
CA PHE A 84 -12.34 -6.13 -0.13
C PHE A 84 -13.82 -6.02 -0.51
N ALA A 85 -14.47 -7.12 -0.89
CA ALA A 85 -15.89 -7.13 -1.24
C ALA A 85 -16.77 -6.64 -0.09
N ASN A 86 -16.47 -7.05 1.15
CA ASN A 86 -17.20 -6.61 2.33
C ASN A 86 -17.03 -5.10 2.57
N TRP A 87 -15.79 -4.62 2.67
CA TRP A 87 -15.50 -3.22 3.00
C TRP A 87 -15.78 -2.26 1.84
N TRP A 88 -15.72 -2.71 0.60
CA TRP A 88 -16.15 -1.91 -0.54
C TRP A 88 -17.66 -1.64 -0.48
N ARG A 89 -18.49 -2.60 -0.08
CA ARG A 89 -19.95 -2.32 0.04
C ARG A 89 -20.26 -1.35 1.18
N GLN A 90 -19.44 -1.36 2.23
CA GLN A 90 -19.59 -0.46 3.36
C GLN A 90 -18.99 0.90 3.01
N TYR A 91 -19.83 1.91 2.79
CA TYR A 91 -19.38 3.29 2.59
C TYR A 91 -18.87 3.90 3.90
N GLN A 92 -17.74 3.41 4.40
CA GLN A 92 -17.09 3.97 5.57
C GLN A 92 -16.16 5.11 5.15
N THR A 93 -16.44 6.32 5.63
CA THR A 93 -15.50 7.43 5.61
C THR A 93 -14.51 7.21 6.74
N THR A 94 -13.34 6.63 6.44
CA THR A 94 -12.25 6.55 7.42
C THR A 94 -11.47 7.86 7.45
N GLU A 95 -11.03 8.25 8.64
CA GLU A 95 -10.10 9.36 8.83
C GLU A 95 -8.79 9.13 8.05
N THR A 96 -8.10 10.24 7.76
CA THR A 96 -6.85 10.32 7.00
C THR A 96 -5.85 9.21 7.33
N LEU A 97 -5.11 8.73 6.31
CA LEU A 97 -3.98 7.79 6.38
C LEU A 97 -2.80 8.28 7.25
N THR A 98 -3.04 8.49 8.54
CA THR A 98 -2.12 9.19 9.45
C THR A 98 -1.62 8.27 10.56
N HIS A 99 -1.78 6.96 10.40
CA HIS A 99 -1.18 6.01 11.33
C HIS A 99 0.17 5.54 10.80
N PRO A 100 1.19 5.43 11.68
CA PRO A 100 2.39 4.70 11.37
C PRO A 100 2.06 3.29 10.86
N ILE A 101 2.82 2.85 9.88
CA ILE A 101 2.77 1.48 9.37
C ILE A 101 3.59 0.63 10.32
N GLU A 102 2.92 -0.28 11.01
CA GLU A 102 3.57 -1.24 11.87
C GLU A 102 3.70 -2.59 11.17
N LEU A 103 4.91 -3.13 11.17
CA LEU A 103 5.25 -4.38 10.49
C LEU A 103 5.82 -5.39 11.47
N ALA A 104 5.39 -6.64 11.41
CA ALA A 104 6.07 -7.80 11.96
C ALA A 104 6.95 -8.42 10.84
N HIS A 105 8.14 -7.83 10.62
CA HIS A 105 9.04 -8.29 9.56
C HIS A 105 9.65 -9.66 9.90
N PRO A 106 9.64 -10.66 9.00
CA PRO A 106 10.04 -12.03 9.31
C PRO A 106 11.49 -12.15 9.79
N VAL A 107 12.38 -11.27 9.33
CA VAL A 107 13.81 -11.28 9.70
C VAL A 107 14.14 -10.25 10.80
N ALA A 108 13.45 -9.11 10.82
CA ALA A 108 13.84 -7.96 11.62
C ALA A 108 12.91 -7.74 12.84
N GLY A 109 11.85 -8.55 12.95
CA GLY A 109 10.80 -8.39 13.95
C GLY A 109 10.00 -7.11 13.73
N ARG A 110 9.46 -6.56 14.83
CA ARG A 110 8.61 -5.36 14.77
C ARG A 110 9.38 -4.13 14.28
N ILE A 111 8.88 -3.47 13.24
CA ILE A 111 9.37 -2.20 12.68
C ILE A 111 8.17 -1.25 12.56
N THR A 112 8.34 0.00 12.99
CA THR A 112 7.34 1.05 12.80
C THR A 112 7.87 2.09 11.83
N LEU A 113 7.08 2.40 10.80
CA LEU A 113 7.45 3.31 9.72
C LEU A 113 6.40 4.43 9.58
N GLU A 114 6.86 5.66 9.43
CA GLU A 114 6.04 6.76 8.95
C GLU A 114 6.11 6.80 7.42
N ARG A 115 4.95 6.98 6.76
CA ARG A 115 4.90 7.15 5.30
C ARG A 115 4.64 8.61 4.95
N VAL A 116 5.54 9.19 4.15
CA VAL A 116 5.37 10.52 3.55
C VAL A 116 5.16 10.38 2.05
N ASN A 117 4.17 11.09 1.52
CA ASN A 117 3.88 11.13 0.08
C ASN A 117 4.33 12.47 -0.49
N LEU A 118 5.27 12.42 -1.44
CA LEU A 118 5.77 13.57 -2.17
C LEU A 118 5.21 13.54 -3.59
N ARG A 119 4.83 14.70 -4.14
CA ARG A 119 4.39 14.82 -5.53
C ARG A 119 5.42 15.61 -6.32
N PRO A 120 5.91 15.09 -7.45
CA PRO A 120 6.74 15.87 -8.36
C PRO A 120 5.95 17.08 -8.88
N GLU A 121 6.57 18.26 -8.89
CA GLU A 121 5.93 19.49 -9.36
C GLU A 121 5.48 19.39 -10.82
N LEU A 122 6.33 18.81 -11.68
CA LEU A 122 6.08 18.66 -13.12
C LEU A 122 5.15 17.49 -13.47
N ASP A 123 4.78 16.65 -12.50
CA ASP A 123 3.88 15.52 -12.73
C ASP A 123 3.07 15.18 -11.48
N LEU A 124 2.00 15.95 -11.28
CA LEU A 124 1.09 15.80 -10.14
C LEU A 124 0.27 14.49 -10.19
N GLN A 125 0.35 13.73 -11.28
CA GLN A 125 -0.31 12.42 -11.38
C GLN A 125 0.53 11.30 -10.75
N LYS A 126 1.83 11.56 -10.49
CA LYS A 126 2.74 10.65 -9.81
C LYS A 126 2.88 11.00 -8.32
N THR A 127 3.24 10.01 -7.53
CA THR A 127 3.53 10.17 -6.11
C THR A 127 4.71 9.29 -5.75
N ILE A 128 5.63 9.84 -4.97
CA ILE A 128 6.76 9.14 -4.37
C ILE A 128 6.40 8.91 -2.90
N SER A 129 6.28 7.65 -2.49
CA SER A 129 6.08 7.28 -1.10
C SER A 129 7.43 6.97 -0.45
N VAL A 130 7.78 7.71 0.60
CA VAL A 130 8.98 7.50 1.42
C VAL A 130 8.55 6.91 2.75
N TYR A 131 9.25 5.87 3.20
CA TYR A 131 8.97 5.19 4.47
C TYR A 131 10.14 5.39 5.42
N MET A 132 9.91 6.08 6.52
CA MET A 132 10.95 6.47 7.49
C MET A 132 10.75 5.73 8.81
N PRO A 133 11.80 5.15 9.42
CA PRO A 133 11.66 4.47 10.69
C PRO A 133 11.35 5.43 11.83
N ILE A 134 10.38 5.06 12.68
CA ILE A 134 10.07 5.79 13.91
C ILE A 134 10.86 5.17 15.07
N GLY A 135 11.71 6.00 15.69
CA GLY A 135 12.51 5.63 16.87
C GLY A 135 13.80 4.86 16.56
N ALA A 136 14.73 4.87 17.52
CA ALA A 136 16.08 4.33 17.35
C ALA A 136 16.10 2.82 17.04
N GLN A 137 15.18 2.04 17.62
CA GLN A 137 15.10 0.60 17.38
C GLN A 137 14.69 0.27 15.93
N SER A 138 13.64 0.90 15.42
CA SER A 138 13.21 0.73 14.03
C SER A 138 14.31 1.15 13.05
N THR A 139 15.03 2.24 13.36
CA THR A 139 16.16 2.70 12.55
C THR A 139 17.30 1.68 12.49
N ALA A 140 17.69 1.13 13.65
CA ALA A 140 18.75 0.12 13.70
C ALA A 140 18.36 -1.16 12.93
N LYS A 141 17.10 -1.60 13.07
CA LYS A 141 16.56 -2.76 12.35
C LYS A 141 16.51 -2.53 10.84
N LEU A 142 16.02 -1.37 10.40
CA LEU A 142 15.93 -1.04 8.98
C LEU A 142 17.33 -0.94 8.35
N LYS A 143 18.31 -0.33 9.03
CA LYS A 143 19.71 -0.30 8.56
C LYS A 143 20.28 -1.70 8.39
N LYS A 144 20.10 -2.59 9.37
CA LYS A 144 20.57 -3.98 9.29
C LYS A 144 19.89 -4.77 8.17
N LEU A 145 18.59 -4.54 7.95
CA LEU A 145 17.85 -5.19 6.89
C LEU A 145 18.33 -4.71 5.50
N CYS A 146 18.59 -3.40 5.36
CA CYS A 146 18.92 -2.80 4.08
C CYS A 146 20.40 -2.86 3.69
N ALA A 147 21.30 -3.10 4.65
CA ALA A 147 22.71 -3.41 4.40
C ALA A 147 22.88 -4.57 3.40
#